data_AF-A0A5J4RN40-F1
#
_entry.id   AF-A0A5J4RN40-F1
#
_cell.length_a   1.000
_cell.length_b   1.000
_cell.length_c   1.000
_cell.angle_alpha   90.00
_cell.angle_beta   90.00
_cell.angle_gamma   90.00
#
_symmetry.space_group_name_H-M   'P 1'
#
loop_
_entity.id
_entity.type
_entity.pdbx_description
1 polymer ?
#
loop_
_entity_poly.entity_id
_entity_poly.type
_entity_poly.pdbx_seq_one_letter_code
_entity_poly.pdbx_strand_id
1 'polypeptide(L)'
;MGNTPLNENRRPITNKYFDSLPINFKESALLDRFHCFIEGWQLPRINKSMIYKGWTINVEYFSEILHSLRTQNQYSLIFDELVAFESNADMRDFNAVKRITTAYMKLLFPHWTQFSDVNLDEFDRYCLQPAICRRGIIKEQCHNIDPEFKTTMPEIKLK
;
A
#
# COMPACT_ATOMS: atom_id res chain seq x y z
N MET A 1 -7.26 4.00 19.98
CA MET A 1 -6.15 4.24 19.04
C MET A 1 -4.90 3.63 19.66
N GLY A 2 -4.35 2.58 19.06
CA GLY A 2 -3.14 1.91 19.56
C GLY A 2 -1.91 2.62 19.03
N ASN A 3 -1.03 3.06 19.92
CA ASN A 3 0.28 3.60 19.55
C ASN A 3 1.30 2.47 19.60
N THR A 4 2.00 2.24 18.50
CA THR A 4 3.18 1.34 18.50
C THR A 4 4.30 2.04 19.26
N PRO A 5 4.82 1.47 20.36
CA PRO A 5 5.91 2.09 21.11
C PRO A 5 7.18 2.11 20.26
N LEU A 6 7.88 3.24 20.24
CA LEU A 6 9.08 3.47 19.43
C LEU A 6 10.31 3.63 20.33
N ASN A 7 11.46 3.17 19.84
CA ASN A 7 12.76 3.38 20.46
C ASN A 7 13.34 4.78 20.11
N GLU A 8 14.54 5.08 20.62
CA GLU A 8 15.25 6.34 20.39
C GLU A 8 15.47 6.64 18.89
N ASN A 9 15.59 5.60 18.06
CA ASN A 9 15.76 5.69 16.61
C ASN A 9 14.43 5.75 15.83
N ARG A 10 13.29 5.98 16.52
CA ARG A 10 11.93 6.00 15.94
C ARG A 10 11.53 4.68 15.23
N ARG A 11 12.09 3.55 15.66
CA ARG A 11 11.70 2.23 15.19
C ARG A 11 10.80 1.55 16.22
N PRO A 12 9.85 0.69 15.82
CA PRO A 12 9.07 -0.12 16.74
C PRO A 12 9.97 -0.89 17.70
N ILE A 13 9.59 -0.94 18.99
CA ILE A 13 10.30 -1.74 20.00
C ILE A 13 10.07 -3.23 19.76
N THR A 14 8.87 -3.59 19.28
CA THR A 14 8.45 -4.97 19.00
C THR A 14 8.10 -5.10 17.53
N ASN A 15 8.45 -6.24 16.93
CA ASN A 15 8.07 -6.59 15.56
C ASN A 15 6.59 -7.01 15.42
N LYS A 16 5.80 -6.93 16.50
CA LYS A 16 4.36 -7.21 16.54
C LYS A 16 3.60 -5.89 16.64
N TYR A 17 3.33 -5.27 15.49
CA TYR A 17 2.77 -3.93 15.43
C TYR A 17 1.31 -3.86 15.90
N PHE A 18 0.56 -4.95 15.68
CA PHE A 18 -0.87 -5.04 15.96
C PHE A 18 -1.21 -5.45 17.41
N ASP A 19 -0.22 -5.86 18.22
CA ASP A 19 -0.43 -6.21 19.64
C ASP A 19 -0.89 -5.02 20.49
N SER A 20 -0.62 -3.79 20.04
CA SER A 20 -1.06 -2.55 20.69
C SER A 20 -2.55 -2.23 20.45
N LEU A 21 -3.23 -2.94 19.56
CA LEU A 21 -4.63 -2.71 19.23
C LEU A 21 -5.58 -3.46 20.18
N PRO A 22 -6.87 -3.07 20.25
CA PRO A 22 -7.89 -3.82 21.00
C PRO A 22 -7.96 -5.29 20.55
N ILE A 23 -8.39 -6.19 21.44
CA ILE A 23 -8.38 -7.66 21.19
C ILE A 23 -9.06 -8.06 19.87
N ASN A 24 -10.16 -7.38 19.52
CA ASN A 24 -10.92 -7.61 18.28
C ASN A 24 -10.10 -7.34 17.00
N PHE A 25 -9.02 -6.58 17.10
CA PHE A 25 -8.12 -6.26 15.98
C PHE A 25 -6.86 -7.13 15.94
N LYS A 26 -6.74 -8.11 16.85
CA LYS A 26 -5.60 -9.04 16.93
C LYS A 26 -5.85 -10.37 16.23
N GLU A 27 -6.97 -10.51 15.52
CA GLU A 27 -7.28 -11.72 14.76
C GLU A 27 -6.56 -11.72 13.41
N SER A 28 -5.79 -12.78 13.12
CA SER A 28 -5.08 -12.97 11.85
C SER A 28 -6.03 -12.90 10.65
N ALA A 29 -7.24 -13.48 10.77
CA ALA A 29 -8.27 -13.45 9.75
C ALA A 29 -8.80 -12.05 9.42
N LEU A 30 -8.77 -11.11 10.39
CA LEU A 30 -9.12 -9.71 10.15
C LEU A 30 -7.95 -8.99 9.49
N LEU A 31 -6.73 -9.19 10.00
CA LEU A 31 -5.52 -8.55 9.47
C LEU A 31 -5.27 -8.90 8.00
N ASP A 32 -5.53 -10.14 7.62
CA ASP A 32 -5.36 -10.59 6.24
C ASP A 32 -6.28 -9.86 5.24
N ARG A 33 -7.38 -9.23 5.72
CA ARG A 33 -8.27 -8.41 4.87
C ARG A 33 -7.73 -7.00 4.59
N PHE A 34 -6.69 -6.55 5.29
CA PHE A 34 -6.06 -5.27 5.01
C PHE A 34 -5.15 -5.38 3.79
N HIS A 35 -5.31 -4.49 2.81
CA HIS A 35 -4.46 -4.55 1.62
C HIS A 35 -3.00 -4.17 1.92
N CYS A 36 -2.77 -3.17 2.77
CA CYS A 36 -1.42 -2.69 3.06
C CYS A 36 -1.28 -2.16 4.48
N PHE A 37 -0.03 -2.10 4.93
CA PHE A 37 0.36 -1.39 6.14
C PHE A 37 1.33 -0.27 5.78
N ILE A 38 1.04 0.95 6.24
CA ILE A 38 1.93 2.11 6.08
C ILE A 38 2.63 2.36 7.40
N GLU A 39 3.96 2.32 7.39
CA GLU A 39 4.83 2.53 8.54
C GLU A 39 4.85 4.01 8.94
N GLY A 40 3.85 4.44 9.73
CA GLY A 40 3.68 5.85 10.11
C GLY A 40 4.88 6.46 10.86
N TRP A 41 5.73 5.65 11.49
CA TRP A 41 6.93 6.12 12.18
C TRP A 41 8.05 6.61 11.24
N GLN A 42 8.01 6.23 9.95
CA GLN A 42 8.92 6.75 8.93
C GLN A 42 8.51 8.17 8.48
N LEU A 43 7.26 8.58 8.72
CA LEU A 43 6.76 9.88 8.29
C LEU A 43 7.30 10.99 9.22
N PRO A 44 7.74 12.12 8.65
CA PRO A 44 8.15 13.27 9.46
C PRO A 44 6.95 13.81 10.24
N ARG A 45 7.19 14.24 11.48
CA ARG A 45 6.17 14.97 12.24
C ARG A 45 5.92 16.32 11.58
N ILE A 46 4.67 16.58 11.23
CA ILE A 46 4.25 17.86 10.67
C ILE A 46 4.45 18.95 11.73
N ASN A 47 5.19 20.00 11.36
CA ASN A 47 5.42 21.17 12.21
C ASN A 47 4.83 22.42 11.55
N LYS A 48 4.70 23.52 12.32
CA LYS A 48 4.11 24.77 11.82
C LYS A 48 4.88 25.37 10.63
N SER A 49 6.18 25.13 10.52
CA SER A 49 6.97 25.59 9.36
C SER A 49 6.69 24.85 8.06
N MET A 50 6.10 23.64 8.13
CA MET A 50 5.64 22.91 6.94
C MET A 50 4.29 23.42 6.42
N ILE A 51 3.60 24.28 7.18
CA ILE A 51 2.33 24.86 6.73
C ILE A 51 2.64 25.89 5.66
N TYR A 52 2.27 25.56 4.43
CA TYR A 52 2.39 26.46 3.30
C TYR A 52 1.50 27.70 3.47
N LYS A 53 2.06 28.89 3.24
CA LYS A 53 1.37 30.18 3.33
C LYS A 53 1.35 30.85 1.96
N GLY A 54 0.41 30.46 1.12
CA GLY A 54 0.25 30.99 -0.23
C GLY A 54 -1.02 30.45 -0.89
N TRP A 55 -1.11 30.59 -2.21
CA TRP A 55 -2.23 30.07 -2.99
C TRP A 55 -2.26 28.54 -2.96
N THR A 56 -3.37 27.98 -2.49
CA THR A 56 -3.60 26.53 -2.42
C THR A 56 -4.70 26.09 -3.39
N ILE A 57 -4.71 24.80 -3.71
CA ILE A 57 -5.82 24.19 -4.44
C ILE A 57 -7.04 24.10 -3.52
N ASN A 58 -8.24 24.35 -4.05
CA ASN A 58 -9.49 24.12 -3.31
C ASN A 58 -9.62 22.62 -3.00
N VAL A 59 -9.77 22.28 -1.71
CA VAL A 59 -9.87 20.90 -1.23
C VAL A 59 -11.07 20.17 -1.82
N GLU A 60 -12.20 20.85 -1.99
CA GLU A 60 -13.41 20.26 -2.60
C GLU A 60 -13.13 19.85 -4.04
N TYR A 61 -12.52 20.75 -4.82
CA TYR A 61 -12.13 20.46 -6.20
C TYR A 61 -11.12 19.31 -6.29
N PHE A 62 -10.12 19.30 -5.42
CA PHE A 62 -9.15 18.19 -5.36
C PHE A 62 -9.83 16.86 -4.98
N SER A 63 -10.79 16.89 -4.05
CA SER A 63 -11.53 15.69 -3.64
C SER A 63 -12.36 15.10 -4.77
N GLU A 64 -12.96 15.94 -5.62
CA GLU A 64 -13.69 15.50 -6.82
C GLU A 64 -12.76 14.85 -7.85
N ILE A 65 -11.55 15.41 -8.05
CA ILE A 65 -10.54 14.79 -8.91
C ILE A 65 -10.18 13.39 -8.39
N LEU A 66 -9.88 13.27 -7.09
CA LEU A 66 -9.56 11.97 -6.48
C LEU A 66 -10.74 10.99 -6.58
N HIS A 67 -11.97 11.46 -6.42
CA HIS A 67 -13.16 10.64 -6.58
C HIS A 67 -13.29 10.11 -8.01
N SER A 68 -13.08 10.98 -9.01
CA SER A 68 -13.12 10.61 -10.42
C SER A 68 -12.00 9.62 -10.78
N LEU A 69 -10.77 9.86 -10.33
CA LEU A 69 -9.66 8.92 -10.52
C LEU A 69 -9.95 7.55 -9.88
N ARG A 70 -10.60 7.52 -8.71
CA ARG A 70 -10.94 6.27 -8.01
C ARG A 70 -11.81 5.35 -8.87
N THR A 71 -12.74 5.89 -9.66
CA THR A 71 -13.68 5.10 -10.48
C THR A 71 -13.13 4.68 -11.85
N GLN A 72 -11.97 5.21 -12.26
CA GLN A 72 -11.33 4.84 -13.54
C GLN A 72 -10.78 3.41 -13.50
N ASN A 73 -11.33 2.55 -14.36
CA ASN A 73 -10.97 1.13 -14.46
C ASN A 73 -9.74 0.88 -15.35
N GLN A 74 -9.36 1.84 -16.21
CA GLN A 74 -8.24 1.70 -17.16
C GLN A 74 -6.92 1.28 -16.49
N TYR A 75 -6.59 1.83 -15.31
CA TYR A 75 -5.38 1.45 -14.58
C TYR A 75 -5.36 -0.01 -14.16
N SER A 76 -6.52 -0.59 -13.85
CA SER A 76 -6.62 -2.01 -13.52
C SER A 76 -6.35 -2.90 -14.74
N LEU A 77 -6.77 -2.45 -15.93
CA LEU A 77 -6.51 -3.15 -17.20
C LEU A 77 -5.02 -3.06 -17.56
N ILE A 78 -4.43 -1.87 -17.45
CA ILE A 78 -2.99 -1.67 -17.65
C ILE A 78 -2.17 -2.57 -16.71
N PHE A 79 -2.57 -2.66 -15.44
CA PHE A 79 -1.92 -3.57 -14.49
C PHE A 79 -2.00 -5.04 -14.95
N ASP A 80 -3.17 -5.49 -15.40
CA ASP A 80 -3.34 -6.87 -15.87
C ASP A 80 -2.49 -7.18 -17.12
N GLU A 81 -2.23 -6.17 -17.96
CA GLU A 81 -1.33 -6.28 -19.12
C GLU A 81 0.15 -6.30 -18.74
N LEU A 82 0.55 -5.59 -17.67
CA LEU A 82 1.95 -5.44 -17.25
C LEU A 82 2.45 -6.54 -16.31
N VAL A 83 1.57 -7.11 -15.48
CA VAL A 83 1.99 -7.95 -14.36
C VAL A 83 1.59 -9.41 -14.59
N ALA A 84 2.56 -10.31 -14.37
CA ALA A 84 2.34 -11.74 -14.26
C ALA A 84 2.33 -12.18 -12.80
N PHE A 85 1.50 -13.17 -12.49
CA PHE A 85 1.32 -13.72 -11.16
C PHE A 85 1.46 -15.24 -11.20
N GLU A 86 2.00 -15.83 -10.14
CA GLU A 86 2.10 -17.27 -9.99
C GLU A 86 0.71 -17.93 -9.97
N SER A 87 0.56 -19.06 -10.68
CA SER A 87 -0.75 -19.72 -10.89
C SER A 87 -1.42 -20.24 -9.62
N ASN A 88 -0.65 -20.54 -8.57
CA ASN A 88 -1.13 -21.08 -7.29
C ASN A 88 -1.14 -20.05 -6.16
N ALA A 89 -0.90 -18.77 -6.46
CA ALA A 89 -0.76 -17.76 -5.42
C ALA A 89 -2.11 -17.24 -4.91
N ASP A 90 -2.10 -16.73 -3.67
CA ASP A 90 -3.31 -16.28 -2.97
C ASP A 90 -3.96 -15.09 -3.69
N MET A 91 -5.23 -15.25 -4.05
CA MET A 91 -6.02 -14.21 -4.72
C MET A 91 -6.17 -12.94 -3.85
N ARG A 92 -6.08 -13.04 -2.51
CA ARG A 92 -6.09 -11.87 -1.62
C ARG A 92 -4.82 -11.05 -1.77
N ASP A 93 -3.66 -11.70 -1.82
CA ASP A 93 -2.38 -11.03 -2.05
C ASP A 93 -2.37 -10.34 -3.41
N PHE A 94 -2.83 -11.04 -4.46
CA PHE A 94 -2.97 -10.46 -5.80
C PHE A 94 -3.87 -9.22 -5.80
N ASN A 95 -5.08 -9.34 -5.26
CA ASN A 95 -6.05 -8.24 -5.23
C ASN A 95 -5.53 -7.07 -4.41
N ALA A 96 -4.86 -7.31 -3.28
CA ALA A 96 -4.25 -6.27 -2.49
C ALA A 96 -3.17 -5.52 -3.28
N VAL A 97 -2.21 -6.25 -3.87
CA VAL A 97 -1.12 -5.65 -4.66
C VAL A 97 -1.67 -4.88 -5.86
N LYS A 98 -2.64 -5.45 -6.61
CA LYS A 98 -3.31 -4.77 -7.72
C LYS A 98 -3.97 -3.47 -7.29
N ARG A 99 -4.72 -3.47 -6.18
CA ARG A 99 -5.40 -2.26 -5.68
C ARG A 99 -4.43 -1.18 -5.23
N ILE A 100 -3.31 -1.55 -4.60
CA ILE A 100 -2.31 -0.59 -4.16
C ILE A 100 -1.52 -0.04 -5.35
N THR A 101 -1.10 -0.91 -6.27
CA THR A 101 -0.35 -0.52 -7.47
C THR A 101 -1.17 0.45 -8.32
N THR A 102 -2.44 0.13 -8.58
CA THR A 102 -3.35 1.03 -9.32
C THR A 102 -3.62 2.34 -8.58
N ALA A 103 -3.66 2.34 -7.24
CA ALA A 103 -3.74 3.58 -6.47
C ALA A 103 -2.47 4.43 -6.62
N TYR A 104 -1.28 3.83 -6.59
CA TYR A 104 -0.04 4.55 -6.84
C TYR A 104 0.04 5.12 -8.26
N MET A 105 -0.37 4.36 -9.27
CA MET A 105 -0.45 4.86 -10.64
C MET A 105 -1.35 6.09 -10.71
N LYS A 106 -2.55 6.05 -10.11
CA LYS A 106 -3.48 7.19 -10.10
C LYS A 106 -2.93 8.42 -9.38
N LEU A 107 -2.19 8.23 -8.29
CA LEU A 107 -1.67 9.32 -7.46
C LEU A 107 -0.38 9.94 -8.02
N LEU A 108 0.52 9.12 -8.55
CA LEU A 108 1.86 9.53 -9.00
C LEU A 108 1.91 9.77 -10.51
N PHE A 109 1.19 8.97 -11.29
CA PHE A 109 1.21 8.98 -12.76
C PHE A 109 -0.21 9.02 -13.35
N PRO A 110 -1.02 10.05 -13.04
CA PRO A 110 -2.40 10.15 -13.54
C PRO A 110 -2.50 10.29 -15.07
N HIS A 111 -1.37 10.48 -15.76
CA HIS A 111 -1.27 10.57 -17.21
C HIS A 111 -1.06 9.21 -17.88
N TRP A 112 -0.79 8.13 -17.14
CA TRP A 112 -0.68 6.77 -17.69
C TRP A 112 -2.06 6.22 -18.01
N THR A 113 -2.60 6.66 -19.14
CA THR A 113 -3.98 6.37 -19.52
C THR A 113 -4.13 5.11 -20.36
N GLN A 114 -3.05 4.68 -21.00
CA GLN A 114 -2.92 3.51 -21.86
C GLN A 114 -1.55 2.85 -21.64
N PHE A 115 -1.41 1.60 -22.07
CA PHE A 115 -0.17 0.82 -21.89
C PHE A 115 1.08 1.54 -22.44
N SER A 116 0.96 2.20 -23.60
CA SER A 116 2.07 2.89 -24.25
C SER A 116 2.60 4.10 -23.48
N ASP A 117 1.84 4.64 -22.54
CA ASP A 117 2.27 5.79 -21.73
C ASP A 117 3.17 5.34 -20.57
N VAL A 118 3.17 4.05 -20.22
CA VAL A 118 3.81 3.54 -19.00
C VAL A 118 5.30 3.37 -19.20
N ASN A 119 6.08 3.99 -18.32
CA ASN A 119 7.49 3.66 -18.15
C ASN A 119 7.62 2.47 -17.18
N LEU A 120 8.15 1.35 -17.68
CA LEU A 120 8.26 0.10 -16.91
C LEU A 120 9.16 0.23 -15.67
N ASP A 121 10.25 1.01 -15.74
CA ASP A 121 11.16 1.22 -14.61
C ASP A 121 10.48 2.02 -13.50
N GLU A 122 9.78 3.09 -13.87
CA GLU A 122 9.02 3.91 -12.92
C GLU A 122 7.84 3.14 -12.32
N PHE A 123 7.15 2.33 -13.13
CA PHE A 123 6.07 1.48 -12.68
C PHE A 123 6.56 0.46 -11.64
N ASP A 124 7.66 -0.24 -11.91
CA ASP A 124 8.20 -1.21 -10.95
C ASP A 124 8.64 -0.51 -9.65
N ARG A 125 9.46 0.55 -9.78
CA ARG A 125 10.08 1.24 -8.65
C ARG A 125 9.08 1.96 -7.75
N TYR A 126 8.10 2.65 -8.32
CA TYR A 126 7.21 3.54 -7.58
C TYR A 126 5.81 2.97 -7.33
N CYS A 127 5.39 1.96 -8.10
CA CYS A 127 4.05 1.38 -7.96
C CYS A 127 4.10 -0.08 -7.49
N LEU A 128 4.75 -0.97 -8.25
CA LEU A 128 4.68 -2.42 -7.99
C LEU A 128 5.48 -2.83 -6.76
N GLN A 129 6.79 -2.55 -6.70
CA GLN A 129 7.64 -2.95 -5.56
C GLN A 129 7.16 -2.38 -4.23
N PRO A 130 6.75 -1.09 -4.13
CA PRO A 130 6.15 -0.56 -2.92
C PRO A 130 4.85 -1.29 -2.54
N ALA A 131 3.98 -1.62 -3.49
CA ALA A 131 2.75 -2.35 -3.22
C ALA A 131 3.02 -3.75 -2.63
N ILE A 132 3.98 -4.49 -3.20
CA ILE A 132 4.41 -5.81 -2.73
C ILE A 132 4.97 -5.71 -1.31
N CYS A 133 5.89 -4.76 -1.08
CA CYS A 133 6.50 -4.55 0.23
C CYS A 133 5.45 -4.27 1.32
N ARG A 134 4.49 -3.38 1.03
CA ARG A 134 3.47 -2.95 1.99
C ARG A 134 2.42 -4.04 2.27
N ARG A 135 2.12 -4.91 1.30
CA ARG A 135 1.31 -6.12 1.53
C ARG A 135 2.11 -7.19 2.28
N GLY A 136 3.42 -7.32 2.03
CA GLY A 136 4.31 -8.22 2.73
C GLY A 136 4.33 -7.99 4.25
N ILE A 137 4.29 -6.72 4.69
CA ILE A 137 4.18 -6.39 6.11
C ILE A 137 2.90 -7.01 6.71
N ILE A 138 1.76 -6.96 6.02
CA ILE A 138 0.53 -7.58 6.54
C ILE A 138 0.71 -9.09 6.71
N LYS A 139 1.30 -9.79 5.74
CA LYS A 139 1.58 -11.23 5.87
C LYS A 139 2.50 -11.57 7.03
N GLU A 140 3.57 -10.81 7.20
CA GLU A 140 4.49 -10.98 8.31
C GLU A 140 3.77 -10.80 9.65
N GLN A 141 2.89 -9.80 9.74
CA GLN A 141 2.12 -9.55 10.95
C GLN A 141 1.04 -10.61 11.20
N CYS A 142 0.41 -11.16 10.16
CA CYS A 142 -0.46 -12.33 10.28
C CYS A 142 0.31 -13.55 10.81
N HIS A 143 1.50 -13.83 10.26
CA HIS A 143 2.36 -14.92 10.74
C HIS A 143 2.78 -14.77 12.20
N ASN A 144 3.07 -13.53 12.64
CA ASN A 144 3.44 -13.25 14.03
C ASN A 144 2.31 -13.51 15.04
N ILE A 145 1.06 -13.57 14.58
CA ILE A 145 -0.14 -13.91 15.36
C ILE A 145 -0.48 -15.39 15.20
N ASP A 146 -0.39 -15.89 13.98
CA ASP A 146 -0.78 -17.23 13.57
C ASP A 146 0.27 -17.84 12.63
N PRO A 147 1.10 -18.79 13.13
CA PRO A 147 2.20 -19.39 12.37
C PRO A 147 1.80 -20.13 11.10
N GLU A 148 0.50 -20.43 10.89
CA GLU A 148 0.00 -21.07 9.66
C GLU A 148 0.19 -20.19 8.42
N PHE A 149 0.24 -18.86 8.59
CA PHE A 149 0.44 -17.93 7.48
C PHE A 149 1.89 -17.97 6.99
N LYS A 150 2.10 -17.99 5.67
CA LYS A 150 3.44 -17.84 5.07
C LYS A 150 3.91 -16.39 5.21
N THR A 151 5.19 -16.20 5.53
CA THR A 151 5.82 -14.86 5.57
C THR A 151 6.19 -14.33 4.19
N THR A 152 6.40 -15.20 3.21
CA THR A 152 6.85 -14.81 1.87
C THR A 152 5.68 -14.36 1.00
N MET A 153 5.91 -13.27 0.26
CA MET A 153 5.02 -12.85 -0.82
C MET A 153 5.13 -13.85 -1.99
N PRO A 154 4.02 -14.10 -2.73
CA PRO A 154 4.08 -14.85 -3.97
C PRO A 154 4.97 -14.15 -5.00
N GLU A 155 5.40 -14.89 -6.03
CA GLU A 155 6.21 -14.30 -7.09
C GLU A 155 5.35 -13.41 -7.99
N ILE A 156 5.68 -12.12 -8.03
CA ILE A 156 5.00 -11.09 -8.82
C ILE A 156 6.06 -10.41 -9.67
N LYS A 157 5.91 -10.48 -10.99
CA LYS A 157 6.90 -9.97 -11.94
C LYS A 157 6.22 -9.18 -13.05
N LEU A 158 6.99 -8.28 -13.66
CA LEU A 158 6.63 -7.72 -14.95
C LEU A 158 6.65 -8.81 -16.02
N LYS A 159 5.73 -8.71 -16.97
CA LYS A 159 5.67 -9.55 -18.17
C LYS A 159 6.77 -9.19 -19.17
#